data_AF-A0A9R0SIX4-F1
#
_entry.id   AF-A0A9R0SIX4-F1
#
_cell.length_a   1.000
_cell.length_b   1.000
_cell.length_c   1.000
_cell.angle_alpha   90.00
_cell.angle_beta   90.00
_cell.angle_gamma   90.00
#
_symmetry.space_group_name_H-M   'P 1'
#
loop_
_entity.id
_entity.type
_entity.pdbx_description
1 polymer ?
#
loop_
_entity_poly.entity_id
_entity_poly.type
_entity_poly.pdbx_seq_one_letter_code
_entity_poly.pdbx_strand_id
1 'polypeptide(L)'
;MEVFPALNGQSVSYAMLVFPSGYVNPPHTHPRAAELLFVQSGALSIGFVDTAGKLYTQDLVAGDIFVFPKGLVHYQYNQGPNPATAFSAFGSATPGTVNVPASVFGTSIDDAVLAKSFKTDFWTVQKLKAALTPPPKK
;
A
#
# COMPACT_ATOMS: atom_id res chain seq x y z
N MET A 1 1.35 -18.19 1.74
CA MET A 1 2.42 -19.16 1.41
C MET A 1 3.73 -18.41 1.56
N GLU A 2 4.63 -18.86 2.42
CA GLU A 2 5.91 -18.20 2.65
C GLU A 2 6.84 -18.52 1.47
N VAL A 3 7.16 -17.52 0.66
CA VAL A 3 7.77 -17.71 -0.67
C VAL A 3 9.25 -18.09 -0.58
N PHE A 4 9.91 -17.85 0.57
CA PHE A 4 11.31 -18.20 0.79
C PHE A 4 11.61 -18.50 2.27
N PRO A 5 11.46 -19.75 2.73
CA PRO A 5 11.59 -20.11 4.16
C PRO A 5 12.94 -19.78 4.80
N ALA A 6 14.02 -19.66 4.01
CA ALA A 6 15.36 -19.30 4.50
C ALA A 6 15.42 -17.89 5.12
N LEU A 7 14.42 -17.05 4.87
CA LEU A 7 14.31 -15.72 5.49
C LEU A 7 13.89 -15.79 6.97
N ASN A 8 13.38 -16.93 7.44
CA ASN A 8 12.94 -17.08 8.82
C ASN A 8 14.11 -16.88 9.80
N GLY A 9 13.92 -15.97 10.75
CA GLY A 9 14.95 -15.55 11.70
C GLY A 9 15.97 -14.54 11.16
N GLN A 10 15.95 -14.20 9.86
CA GLN A 10 16.92 -13.28 9.26
C GLN A 10 16.47 -11.81 9.26
N SER A 11 15.20 -11.55 9.60
CA SER A 11 14.62 -10.20 9.65
C SER A 11 14.73 -9.42 8.34
N VAL A 12 14.73 -10.12 7.20
CA VAL A 12 14.77 -9.52 5.88
C VAL A 12 13.79 -10.21 4.94
N SER A 13 13.19 -9.44 4.04
CA SER A 13 12.44 -9.97 2.90
C SER A 13 12.46 -8.94 1.76
N TYR A 14 12.04 -9.36 0.58
CA TYR A 14 11.91 -8.48 -0.57
C TYR A 14 10.64 -8.78 -1.37
N ALA A 15 10.18 -7.78 -2.11
CA ALA A 15 9.15 -7.92 -3.13
C ALA A 15 9.57 -7.16 -4.40
N MET A 16 9.31 -7.74 -5.56
CA MET A 16 9.35 -7.02 -6.84
C MET A 16 7.94 -6.59 -7.19
N LEU A 17 7.77 -5.31 -7.53
CA LEU A 17 6.50 -4.72 -7.91
C LEU A 17 6.58 -4.18 -9.33
N VAL A 18 5.51 -4.42 -10.10
CA VAL A 18 5.33 -3.86 -11.44
C VAL A 18 4.09 -2.99 -11.41
N PHE A 19 4.25 -1.73 -11.80
CA PHE A 19 3.20 -0.72 -11.83
C PHE A 19 2.89 -0.38 -13.29
N PRO A 20 1.82 -0.92 -13.89
CA PRO A 20 1.33 -0.43 -15.18
C PRO A 20 1.05 1.07 -15.16
N SER A 21 0.96 1.69 -16.34
CA SER A 21 0.52 3.07 -16.47
C SER A 21 -0.82 3.28 -15.76
N GLY A 22 -0.92 4.33 -14.94
CA GLY A 22 -2.10 4.64 -14.15
C GLY A 22 -2.32 3.75 -12.92
N TYR A 23 -1.46 2.75 -12.67
CA TYR A 23 -1.65 1.83 -11.54
C TYR A 23 -1.30 2.48 -10.21
N VAL A 24 -2.18 2.26 -9.23
CA VAL A 24 -2.01 2.69 -7.83
C VAL A 24 -1.81 1.46 -6.97
N ASN A 25 -0.73 1.43 -6.20
CA ASN A 25 -0.69 0.61 -4.99
C ASN A 25 -1.32 1.46 -3.87
N PRO A 26 -2.57 1.13 -3.48
CA PRO A 26 -3.40 2.02 -2.66
C PRO A 26 -2.79 2.24 -1.27
N PRO A 27 -3.28 3.22 -0.50
CA PRO A 27 -2.83 3.45 0.87
C PRO A 27 -2.77 2.16 1.68
N HIS A 28 -1.59 1.84 2.21
CA HIS A 28 -1.33 0.63 2.99
C HIS A 28 -0.27 0.88 4.05
N THR A 29 -0.08 -0.10 4.93
CA THR A 29 0.98 -0.08 5.95
C THR A 29 1.58 -1.46 6.18
N HIS A 30 2.84 -1.47 6.62
CA HIS A 30 3.57 -2.66 7.06
C HIS A 30 3.73 -2.63 8.59
N PRO A 31 2.91 -3.38 9.34
CA PRO A 31 2.90 -3.31 10.81
C PRO A 31 4.21 -3.84 11.43
N ARG A 32 4.97 -4.67 10.71
CA ARG A 32 6.16 -5.34 11.24
C ARG A 32 7.48 -4.89 10.63
N ALA A 33 7.49 -3.98 9.64
CA ALA A 33 8.73 -3.53 8.99
C ALA A 33 8.65 -2.10 8.49
N ALA A 34 9.79 -1.41 8.44
CA ALA A 34 9.99 -0.33 7.48
C ALA A 34 10.23 -0.93 6.09
N GLU A 35 9.94 -0.16 5.06
CA GLU A 35 10.18 -0.52 3.66
C GLU A 35 11.21 0.42 3.05
N LEU A 36 12.18 -0.17 2.34
CA LEU A 36 13.12 0.55 1.50
C LEU A 36 12.81 0.20 0.04
N LEU A 37 12.29 1.17 -0.70
CA LEU A 37 11.92 1.03 -2.11
C LEU A 37 13.08 1.52 -2.99
N PHE A 38 13.45 0.74 -3.99
CA PHE A 38 14.37 1.10 -5.06
C PHE A 38 13.65 1.03 -6.41
N VAL A 39 13.69 2.09 -7.21
CA VAL A 39 13.09 2.12 -8.55
C VAL A 39 14.08 1.58 -9.57
N GLN A 40 13.77 0.43 -10.16
CA GLN A 40 14.61 -0.21 -11.17
C GLN A 40 14.40 0.40 -12.57
N SER A 41 13.15 0.71 -12.93
CA SER A 41 12.80 1.30 -14.22
C SER A 41 11.49 2.08 -14.14
N GLY A 42 11.31 3.04 -15.05
CA GLY A 42 10.13 3.92 -15.07
C GLY A 42 10.20 5.03 -14.01
N ALA A 43 9.04 5.51 -13.58
CA ALA A 43 8.90 6.55 -12.58
C ALA A 43 7.67 6.28 -11.69
N LEU A 44 7.74 6.71 -10.42
CA LEU A 44 6.68 6.56 -9.44
C LEU A 44 6.52 7.85 -8.63
N SER A 45 5.28 8.31 -8.49
CA SER A 45 4.93 9.29 -7.46
C SER A 45 4.57 8.54 -6.20
N ILE A 46 5.24 8.83 -5.09
CA ILE A 46 5.05 8.13 -3.83
C ILE A 46 4.69 9.10 -2.71
N GLY A 47 4.18 8.58 -1.60
CA GLY A 47 4.07 9.37 -0.40
C GLY A 47 3.71 8.57 0.85
N PHE A 48 3.98 9.16 2.02
CA PHE A 48 3.55 8.65 3.31
C PHE A 48 3.05 9.77 4.21
N VAL A 49 2.22 9.40 5.18
CA VAL A 49 1.66 10.32 6.18
C VAL A 49 2.25 9.98 7.55
N ASP A 50 2.81 10.96 8.23
CA ASP A 50 3.34 10.80 9.58
C ASP A 50 2.24 10.82 10.65
N THR A 51 2.63 10.64 11.92
CA THR A 51 1.69 10.61 13.05
C THR A 51 1.06 11.98 13.37
N ALA A 52 1.62 13.07 12.84
CA ALA A 52 1.03 14.40 12.91
C ALA A 52 0.08 14.69 11.72
N GLY A 53 -0.12 13.73 10.82
CA GLY A 53 -0.95 13.90 9.64
C GLY A 53 -0.25 14.67 8.50
N LYS A 54 1.06 14.90 8.61
CA LYS A 54 1.82 15.57 7.56
C LYS A 54 2.13 14.59 6.44
N LEU A 55 1.79 14.99 5.22
CA LEU A 55 2.10 14.26 4.01
C LEU A 55 3.53 14.59 3.54
N TYR A 56 4.30 13.55 3.23
CA TYR A 56 5.58 13.60 2.56
C TYR A 56 5.45 12.90 1.21
N THR A 57 5.85 13.57 0.13
CA THR A 57 5.76 13.05 -1.24
C THR A 57 7.07 13.23 -1.98
N GLN A 58 7.34 12.34 -2.93
CA GLN A 58 8.46 12.45 -3.84
C GLN A 58 8.10 11.78 -5.16
N ASP A 59 8.50 12.38 -6.28
CA ASP A 59 8.53 11.70 -7.57
C ASP A 59 9.91 11.07 -7.74
N LEU A 60 9.92 9.76 -7.98
CA LEU A 60 11.11 8.93 -8.11
C LEU A 60 11.26 8.48 -9.56
N VAL A 61 12.50 8.42 -10.04
CA VAL A 61 12.88 7.82 -11.32
C VAL A 61 13.82 6.64 -11.11
N ALA A 62 14.12 5.91 -12.19
CA ALA A 62 15.07 4.80 -12.14
C ALA A 62 16.40 5.19 -11.46
N GLY A 63 16.82 4.41 -10.48
CA GLY A 63 18.00 4.67 -9.66
C GLY A 63 17.68 5.25 -8.27
N ASP A 64 16.52 5.89 -8.10
CA ASP A 64 16.15 6.51 -6.83
C ASP A 64 15.74 5.48 -5.77
N ILE A 65 15.94 5.87 -4.51
CA ILE A 65 15.58 5.10 -3.32
C ILE A 65 14.69 5.96 -2.42
N PHE A 66 13.71 5.32 -1.78
CA PHE A 66 12.86 5.98 -0.77
C PHE A 66 12.57 5.04 0.40
N VAL A 67 12.41 5.59 1.61
CA VAL A 67 12.09 4.83 2.82
C VAL A 67 10.69 5.17 3.32
N PHE A 68 9.86 4.15 3.52
CA PHE A 68 8.59 4.26 4.24
C PHE A 68 8.79 3.79 5.68
N PRO A 69 8.63 4.67 6.69
CA PRO A 69 8.83 4.27 8.09
C PRO A 69 7.80 3.22 8.53
N LYS A 70 8.24 2.33 9.42
CA LYS A 70 7.43 1.21 9.92
C LYS A 70 6.07 1.67 10.43
N GLY A 71 5.01 1.01 9.97
CA GLY A 71 3.65 1.25 10.44
C GLY A 71 2.97 2.49 9.87
N LEU A 72 3.65 3.37 9.13
CA LEU A 72 3.03 4.55 8.54
C LEU A 72 2.27 4.22 7.26
N VAL A 73 1.13 4.92 7.06
CA VAL A 73 0.33 4.80 5.85
C VAL A 73 1.07 5.44 4.69
N HIS A 74 1.22 4.70 3.60
CA HIS A 74 1.90 5.15 2.40
C HIS A 74 1.28 4.55 1.12
N TYR A 75 1.66 5.09 -0.03
CA TYR A 75 1.16 4.69 -1.34
C TYR A 75 2.24 4.85 -2.42
N GLN A 76 2.01 4.21 -3.56
CA GLN A 76 2.75 4.48 -4.80
C GLN A 76 1.78 4.59 -5.97
N TYR A 77 2.07 5.49 -6.91
CA TYR A 77 1.26 5.75 -8.08
C TYR A 77 2.15 5.95 -9.31
N ASN A 78 1.93 5.12 -10.34
CA ASN A 78 2.52 5.36 -11.64
C ASN A 78 1.65 6.32 -12.46
N GLN A 79 2.01 7.60 -12.44
CA GLN A 79 1.40 8.66 -13.26
C GLN A 79 1.91 8.68 -14.71
N GLY A 80 2.98 7.93 -15.00
CA GLY A 80 3.63 7.92 -16.29
C GLY A 80 2.91 7.02 -17.31
N PRO A 81 3.15 7.25 -18.61
CA PRO A 81 2.53 6.46 -19.68
C PRO A 81 3.10 5.04 -19.81
N ASN A 82 4.26 4.77 -19.21
CA ASN A 82 4.98 3.50 -19.32
C ASN A 82 4.97 2.74 -17.99
N PRO A 83 5.06 1.39 -17.99
CA PRO A 83 5.21 0.63 -16.76
C PRO A 83 6.47 1.02 -15.98
N ALA A 84 6.38 0.98 -14.65
CA ALA A 84 7.50 1.11 -13.73
C ALA A 84 7.73 -0.20 -12.98
N THR A 85 9.00 -0.50 -12.67
CA THR A 85 9.39 -1.66 -11.86
C THR A 85 10.18 -1.17 -10.67
N ALA A 86 9.85 -1.66 -9.48
CA ALA A 86 10.54 -1.34 -8.25
C ALA A 86 10.74 -2.58 -7.38
N PHE A 87 11.73 -2.51 -6.50
CA PHE A 87 12.00 -3.52 -5.48
C PHE A 87 11.83 -2.91 -4.09
N SER A 88 11.04 -3.57 -3.26
CA SER A 88 10.87 -3.21 -1.85
C SER A 88 11.64 -4.22 -1.01
N ALA A 89 12.55 -3.73 -0.16
CA ALA A 89 13.21 -4.51 0.88
C ALA A 89 12.62 -4.15 2.25
N PHE A 90 12.45 -5.15 3.11
CA PHE A 90 11.83 -4.96 4.42
C PHE A 90 12.73 -5.43 5.54
N GLY A 91 12.74 -4.69 6.65
CA GLY A 91 13.39 -5.09 7.90
C GLY A 91 12.65 -6.17 8.69
N SER A 92 11.99 -7.10 8.00
CA SER A 92 11.31 -8.27 8.57
C SER A 92 11.19 -9.36 7.52
N ALA A 93 11.26 -10.63 7.93
CA ALA A 93 10.94 -11.77 7.06
C ALA A 93 9.44 -11.81 6.69
N THR A 94 8.60 -11.25 7.56
CA THR A 94 7.15 -11.23 7.40
C THR A 94 6.62 -9.82 7.68
N PRO A 95 6.85 -8.83 6.80
CA PRO A 95 6.46 -7.43 7.05
C PRO A 95 4.95 -7.29 7.31
N GLY A 96 4.15 -8.11 6.63
CA GLY A 96 2.69 -8.02 6.61
C GLY A 96 2.22 -6.78 5.87
N THR A 97 1.03 -6.82 5.29
CA THR A 97 0.47 -5.67 4.58
C THR A 97 -0.97 -5.47 5.02
N VAL A 98 -1.29 -4.26 5.45
CA VAL A 98 -2.66 -3.83 5.72
C VAL A 98 -3.04 -2.84 4.62
N ASN A 99 -3.80 -3.31 3.64
CA ASN A 99 -4.39 -2.45 2.60
C ASN A 99 -5.54 -1.66 3.23
N VAL A 100 -5.40 -0.34 3.37
CA VAL A 100 -6.34 0.48 4.15
C VAL A 100 -7.75 0.45 3.56
N PRO A 101 -7.98 0.74 2.26
CA PRO A 101 -9.32 0.67 1.68
C PRO A 101 -10.00 -0.70 1.89
N ALA A 102 -9.31 -1.79 1.56
CA ALA A 102 -9.86 -3.13 1.69
C ALA A 102 -10.10 -3.53 3.16
N SER A 103 -9.23 -3.12 4.08
CA SER A 103 -9.36 -3.47 5.51
C SER A 103 -10.46 -2.68 6.21
N VAL A 104 -10.72 -1.45 5.76
CA VAL A 104 -11.77 -0.58 6.33
C VAL A 104 -13.15 -0.90 5.74
N PHE A 105 -13.24 -1.08 4.42
CA PHE A 105 -14.52 -1.20 3.71
C PHE A 105 -14.79 -2.59 3.12
N GLY A 106 -13.78 -3.45 2.99
CA GLY A 106 -13.93 -4.84 2.54
C GLY A 106 -14.17 -5.84 3.68
N THR A 107 -14.49 -5.37 4.88
CA THR A 107 -14.65 -6.19 6.10
C THR A 107 -16.04 -6.02 6.73
N SER A 108 -16.29 -6.73 7.83
CA SER A 108 -17.53 -6.69 8.60
C SER A 108 -17.60 -5.54 9.61
N ILE A 109 -16.79 -4.48 9.47
CA ILE A 109 -16.95 -3.28 10.30
C ILE A 109 -18.35 -2.71 10.06
N ASP A 110 -19.04 -2.42 11.16
CA ASP A 110 -20.41 -1.93 11.17
C ASP A 110 -20.56 -0.61 10.39
N ASP A 111 -21.65 -0.51 9.63
CA ASP A 111 -21.89 0.64 8.75
C ASP A 111 -22.08 1.95 9.53
N ALA A 112 -22.69 1.89 10.72
CA ALA A 112 -22.87 3.07 11.55
C ALA A 112 -21.53 3.53 12.16
N VAL A 113 -20.63 2.59 12.48
CA VAL A 113 -19.25 2.92 12.89
C VAL A 113 -18.51 3.62 11.76
N LEU A 114 -18.55 3.09 10.54
CA LEU A 114 -17.91 3.71 9.38
C LEU A 114 -18.52 5.07 9.05
N ALA A 115 -19.85 5.20 9.01
CA ALA A 115 -20.53 6.45 8.70
C ALA A 115 -20.14 7.55 9.70
N LYS A 116 -20.13 7.25 11.01
CA LYS A 116 -19.70 8.20 12.04
C LYS A 116 -18.21 8.54 11.94
N SER A 117 -17.36 7.54 11.71
CA SER A 117 -15.90 7.73 11.64
C SER A 117 -15.48 8.59 10.45
N PHE A 118 -16.12 8.40 9.29
CA PHE A 118 -15.86 9.14 8.07
C PHE A 118 -16.74 10.40 7.92
N LYS A 119 -17.56 10.72 8.93
CA LYS A 119 -18.49 11.87 8.93
C LYS A 119 -19.37 11.91 7.67
N THR A 120 -19.93 10.76 7.32
CA THR A 120 -20.76 10.55 6.13
C THR A 120 -22.03 9.78 6.50
N ASP A 121 -22.74 9.24 5.50
CA ASP A 121 -23.99 8.50 5.66
C ASP A 121 -23.87 7.01 5.27
N PHE A 122 -24.91 6.25 5.64
CA PHE A 122 -25.03 4.82 5.33
C PHE A 122 -24.86 4.53 3.84
N TRP A 123 -25.50 5.33 2.98
CA TRP A 123 -25.50 5.10 1.54
C TRP A 123 -24.11 5.29 0.92
N THR A 124 -23.34 6.26 1.43
CA THR A 124 -21.96 6.48 1.02
C THR A 124 -21.06 5.34 1.46
N VAL A 125 -21.22 4.83 2.69
CA VAL A 125 -20.52 3.63 3.15
C VAL A 125 -20.83 2.43 2.25
N GLN A 126 -22.11 2.18 1.93
CA GLN A 126 -22.48 1.07 1.04
C GLN A 126 -21.83 1.19 -0.34
N LYS A 127 -21.75 2.41 -0.90
CA LYS A 127 -21.06 2.64 -2.17
C LYS A 127 -19.58 2.27 -2.09
N LEU A 128 -18.90 2.66 -1.01
CA LEU A 128 -17.47 2.34 -0.80
C LEU A 128 -17.24 0.84 -0.60
N LYS A 129 -18.10 0.15 0.16
CA LYS A 129 -18.05 -1.30 0.33
C LYS A 129 -18.27 -2.02 -1.01
N ALA A 130 -19.31 -1.64 -1.75
CA ALA A 130 -19.64 -2.23 -3.04
C ALA A 130 -18.51 -2.06 -4.08
N ALA A 131 -17.82 -0.92 -4.08
CA ALA A 131 -16.71 -0.66 -4.99
C ALA A 131 -15.47 -1.56 -4.76
N LEU A 132 -15.35 -2.16 -3.58
CA LEU A 132 -14.22 -3.01 -3.20
C LEU A 132 -14.56 -4.50 -3.21
N THR A 133 -15.83 -4.87 -3.36
CA THR A 133 -16.24 -6.25 -3.55
C THR A 133 -15.84 -6.70 -4.96
N PRO A 134 -15.10 -7.81 -5.12
CA PRO A 134 -14.81 -8.34 -6.45
C PRO A 134 -16.12 -8.59 -7.22
N PRO A 135 -16.17 -8.34 -8.54
CA PRO A 135 -17.32 -8.76 -9.32
C PRO A 135 -17.52 -10.28 -9.15
N PRO A 136 -18.77 -10.78 -9.16
CA PRO A 136 -19.03 -12.21 -9.07
C PRO A 136 -18.22 -12.94 -10.15
N LYS A 137 -17.49 -13.99 -9.75
CA LYS A 137 -16.77 -14.84 -10.69
C LYS A 137 -17.79 -15.43 -11.66
N LYS A 138 -17.63 -15.16 -12.95
CA LYS A 138 -18.36 -15.86 -14.03
C LYS A 138 -17.94 -17.32 -14.09
#